data_AF-A0A2S9GRE9-F1
#
_entry.id   AF-A0A2S9GRE9-F1
#
_cell.length_a   1.000
_cell.length_b   1.000
_cell.length_c   1.000
_cell.angle_alpha   90.00
_cell.angle_beta   90.00
_cell.angle_gamma   90.00
#
_symmetry.space_group_name_H-M   'P 1'
#
loop_
_entity.id
_entity.type
_entity.pdbx_description
1 polymer ?
#
loop_
_entity_poly.entity_id
_entity_poly.type
_entity_poly.pdbx_seq_one_letter_code
_entity_poly.pdbx_strand_id
1 'polypeptide(L)' 'AAVYLADCRRLGITVLPPDVNESVQNFASVGNDIRFGLGAVRNVGANVVASLVNTRNEKGKYTDFSDY' A
#
# COMPACT_ATOMS: atom_id res chain seq x y z
N ALA A 1 -7.03 -1.71 -14.11
CA ALA A 1 -5.75 -1.78 -13.38
C ALA A 1 -4.60 -2.41 -14.21
N ALA A 2 -4.82 -3.53 -14.92
CA ALA A 2 -3.74 -4.23 -15.63
C ALA A 2 -3.02 -3.42 -16.73
N VAL A 3 -3.73 -2.54 -17.45
CA VAL A 3 -3.15 -1.72 -18.53
C VAL A 3 -2.11 -0.74 -17.99
N TYR A 4 -2.44 0.00 -16.92
CA TYR A 4 -1.53 0.97 -16.32
C TYR A 4 -0.30 0.32 -15.66
N LEU A 5 -0.42 -0.90 -15.14
CA LEU A 5 0.71 -1.64 -14.59
C LEU A 5 1.73 -2.02 -15.68
N ALA A 6 1.23 -2.40 -16.87
CA ALA A 6 2.10 -2.73 -17.99
C ALA A 6 2.86 -1.48 -18.48
N ASP A 7 2.21 -0.32 -18.52
CA ASP A 7 2.87 0.93 -18.90
C ASP A 7 3.89 1.40 -17.87
N CYS A 8 3.60 1.28 -16.57
CA CYS A 8 4.58 1.59 -15.50
C CYS A 8 5.85 0.76 -15.68
N ARG A 9 5.72 -0.55 -15.96
CA ARG A 9 6.86 -1.43 -16.23
C ARG A 9 7.64 -1.01 -17.48
N ARG A 10 6.96 -0.56 -18.54
CA ARG A 10 7.61 -0.05 -19.77
C ARG A 10 8.37 1.26 -19.53
N LEU A 11 7.91 2.07 -18.58
CA LEU A 11 8.53 3.34 -18.19
C LEU A 11 9.66 3.15 -17.15
N GLY A 12 9.97 1.91 -16.75
CA GLY A 12 10.99 1.62 -15.73
C GLY A 12 10.54 1.92 -14.30
N ILE A 13 9.23 2.12 -14.08
CA ILE A 13 8.65 2.36 -12.76
C ILE A 13 8.31 1.00 -12.14
N THR A 14 8.91 0.68 -11.00
CA THR A 14 8.59 -0.56 -10.29
C THR A 14 7.30 -0.37 -9.53
N VAL A 15 6.40 -1.34 -9.67
CA VAL A 15 5.16 -1.37 -8.89
C VAL A 15 5.33 -2.33 -7.73
N LEU A 16 5.58 -1.79 -6.54
CA LEU A 16 5.81 -2.52 -5.31
C LEU A 16 4.50 -3.13 -4.77
N PRO A 17 4.56 -4.32 -4.15
CA PRO A 17 3.39 -4.95 -3.53
C PRO A 17 2.83 -4.09 -2.37
N PRO A 18 1.58 -4.32 -1.96
CA PRO A 18 1.03 -3.67 -0.78
C PRO A 18 1.76 -4.14 0.48
N ASP A 19 1.91 -3.24 1.45
CA ASP A 19 2.65 -3.44 2.69
C ASP A 19 1.92 -2.75 3.85
N VAL A 20 1.68 -3.45 4.94
CA VAL A 20 0.96 -2.91 6.12
C VAL A 20 1.65 -1.67 6.72
N ASN A 21 2.97 -1.58 6.62
CA ASN A 21 3.75 -0.50 7.23
C ASN A 21 3.94 0.72 6.34
N GLU A 22 3.82 0.56 5.02
CA GLU A 22 4.16 1.61 4.06
C GLU A 22 3.00 1.98 3.14
N SER A 23 2.10 1.04 2.83
CA SER A 23 0.96 1.32 1.97
C SER A 23 -0.09 2.17 2.69
N VAL A 24 -0.85 2.89 1.87
CA VAL A 24 -2.00 3.71 2.26
C VAL A 24 -3.23 3.26 1.48
N GLN A 25 -4.34 3.99 1.56
CA GLN A 25 -5.59 3.62 0.88
C GLN A 25 -5.42 3.51 -0.64
N ASN A 26 -4.83 4.52 -1.26
CA ASN A 26 -4.61 4.59 -2.69
C ASN A 26 -3.18 4.23 -3.06
N PHE A 27 -2.89 4.09 -4.35
CA PHE A 27 -1.52 3.99 -4.85
C PHE A 27 -0.73 5.22 -4.42
N ALA A 28 0.51 5.01 -3.99
CA ALA A 28 1.40 6.08 -3.53
C ALA A 28 2.74 6.02 -4.26
N SER A 29 3.31 7.18 -4.56
CA SER A 29 4.69 7.27 -5.05
C SER A 29 5.66 7.06 -3.89
N VAL A 30 6.62 6.15 -4.07
CA VAL A 30 7.69 5.86 -3.12
C VAL A 30 9.01 6.04 -3.85
N GLY A 31 9.58 7.25 -3.75
CA GLY A 31 10.74 7.64 -4.55
C GLY A 31 10.40 7.64 -6.04
N ASN A 32 11.09 6.77 -6.81
CA ASN A 32 10.87 6.60 -8.25
C ASN A 32 9.87 5.49 -8.58
N ASP A 33 9.37 4.78 -7.56
CA ASP A 33 8.49 3.62 -7.71
C ASP A 33 7.07 3.95 -7.25
N ILE A 34 6.13 3.06 -7.56
CA ILE A 34 4.75 3.16 -7.12
C ILE A 34 4.44 1.99 -6.20
N ARG A 35 3.89 2.25 -5.01
CA ARG A 35 3.42 1.21 -4.10
C ARG A 35 1.92 1.01 -4.23
N PHE A 36 1.51 -0.26 -4.23
CA PHE A 36 0.10 -0.62 -4.22
C PHE A 36 -0.61 -0.10 -2.97
N GLY A 37 -1.78 0.51 -3.18
CA GLY A 37 -2.68 0.87 -2.08
C GLY A 37 -3.36 -0.35 -1.49
N LEU A 38 -3.54 -0.37 -0.17
CA LEU A 38 -4.27 -1.42 0.54
C LEU A 38 -5.75 -1.48 0.14
N GLY A 39 -6.33 -0.35 -0.29
CA GLY A 39 -7.71 -0.33 -0.80
C GLY A 39 -7.90 -1.06 -2.13
N ALA A 40 -6.82 -1.43 -2.82
CA ALA A 40 -6.88 -2.26 -4.03
C ALA A 40 -6.85 -3.77 -3.72
N VAL A 41 -6.63 -4.16 -2.46
CA VAL A 41 -6.65 -5.57 -2.04
C VAL A 41 -8.11 -6.02 -1.90
N ARG A 42 -8.43 -7.16 -2.51
CA ARG A 42 -9.79 -7.73 -2.46
C ARG A 42 -10.18 -8.00 -1.01
N ASN A 43 -11.40 -7.60 -0.63
CA ASN A 43 -11.96 -7.71 0.72
C ASN A 43 -11.34 -6.78 1.78
N VAL A 44 -10.49 -5.83 1.39
CA VAL A 44 -9.99 -4.79 2.30
C VAL A 44 -10.77 -3.49 2.08
N GLY A 45 -11.61 -3.14 3.05
CA GLY A 45 -12.44 -1.94 2.99
C GLY A 45 -11.68 -0.66 3.36
N ALA A 46 -12.11 0.49 2.82
CA ALA A 46 -11.50 1.79 3.11
C ALA A 46 -11.49 2.13 4.61
N ASN A 47 -12.53 1.71 5.34
CA ASN A 47 -12.62 1.82 6.79
C ASN A 47 -11.51 1.04 7.53
N VAL A 48 -11.20 -0.18 7.06
CA VAL A 48 -10.13 -1.01 7.63
C VAL A 48 -8.78 -0.35 7.38
N VAL A 49 -8.53 0.13 6.15
CA VAL A 49 -7.27 0.81 5.83
C VAL A 49 -7.10 2.09 6.65
N ALA A 50 -8.15 2.89 6.81
CA ALA A 50 -8.10 4.10 7.62
C ALA A 50 -7.76 3.79 9.09
N SER A 51 -8.39 2.77 9.68
CA SER A 51 -8.10 2.34 11.05
C SER A 51 -6.66 1.81 11.20
N LEU A 52 -6.17 1.06 10.22
CA LEU A 52 -4.80 0.54 10.18
C LEU A 52 -3.77 1.68 10.12
N VAL A 53 -3.98 2.65 9.24
CA VAL A 53 -3.10 3.82 9.08
C VAL A 53 -3.11 4.68 10.34
N ASN A 54 -4.28 4.90 10.96
CA ASN A 54 -4.38 5.65 12.21
C ASN A 54 -3.63 4.95 13.34
N THR A 55 -3.85 3.65 13.52
CA THR A 55 -3.15 2.86 14.56
C THR A 55 -1.64 2.92 14.36
N ARG A 56 -1.16 2.81 13.11
CA ARG A 56 0.25 2.93 12.77
C ARG A 56 0.82 4.32 13.07
N ASN A 57 0.05 5.37 12.82
CA ASN A 57 0.47 6.75 13.12
C ASN A 57 0.55 7.01 14.63
N GLU A 58 -0.29 6.36 15.43
CA GLU A 58 -0.33 6.51 16.88
C GLU A 58 0.70 5.63 17.61
N LYS A 59 0.84 4.37 17.20
CA LYS A 59 1.66 3.35 17.89
C LYS A 59 3.00 3.05 17.22
N GLY A 60 3.17 3.47 15.97
CA GLY A 60 4.34 3.15 15.15
C GLY A 60 4.10 1.97 14.19
N LYS A 61 5.18 1.52 13.54
CA LYS A 61 5.13 0.42 12.56
C LYS A 61 4.92 -0.93 13.26
N TYR A 62 4.16 -1.82 12.62
CA TYR A 62 3.99 -3.20 13.06
C TYR A 62 5.30 -3.96 12.91
N THR A 63 5.73 -4.59 13.99
CA THR A 63 7.00 -5.32 14.08
C THR A 63 6.88 -6.77 13.62
N ASP A 64 5.73 -7.40 13.89
CA ASP A 64 5.40 -8.76 13.48
C ASP A 64 3.87 -8.93 13.30
N PHE A 65 3.43 -10.16 13.02
CA PHE A 65 2.02 -10.47 12.79
C PHE A 65 1.19 -10.54 14.08
N SER A 66 1.80 -10.77 15.24
CA SER A 66 1.11 -10.75 16.53
C SER A 66 0.90 -9.33 17.06
N ASP A 67 1.76 -8.40 16.64
CA ASP A 67 1.66 -6.96 16.88
C ASP A 67 0.60 -6.28 16.00
N TYR A 68 0.27 -6.88 14.85
CA TYR A 68 -0.79 -6.46 13.94
C TYR A 68 -2.20 -6.85 14.44
#